data_AF-A0A0F0HHI5-F1
#
_entry.id   AF-A0A0F0HHI5-F1
#
_cell.length_a   1.000
_cell.length_b   1.000
_cell.length_c   1.000
_cell.angle_alpha   90.00
_cell.angle_beta   90.00
_cell.angle_gamma   90.00
#
_symmetry.space_group_name_H-M   'P 1'
#
loop_
_entity.id
_entity.type
_entity.pdbx_description
1 polymer ?
#
loop_
_entity_poly.entity_id
_entity_poly.type
_entity_poly.pdbx_seq_one_letter_code
_entity_poly.pdbx_strand_id
1 'polypeptide(L)'
;WFSTKTSNLDDRALHHMLVPAATHALHELAHLTSTTPAGLAHALPAFGTDESPVRSTTACHRCTAHHGIRQPVPVHLPVHHKVCTRHGIWLSDLGKPHLDLSPCPEITTAQHRANRLLRRFTPQQLTLAHQTAAEAVPPWPASPAAVPHHWRYRLLALQTHNHHRGLPTDLDAYTHAAIYPEAIELAAAALADRLDIPARSTGEVLRIPEQRHQ
;
A
#
# COMPACT_ATOMS: atom_id res chain seq x y z
N TRP A 1 1.29 -29.26 16.86
CA TRP A 1 0.98 -27.84 16.61
C TRP A 1 0.70 -27.56 15.13
N PHE A 2 1.57 -27.97 14.19
CA PHE A 2 1.31 -27.78 12.75
C PHE A 2 0.07 -28.54 12.21
N SER A 3 -0.24 -29.74 12.70
CA SER A 3 -1.44 -30.49 12.25
C SER A 3 -2.77 -29.99 12.79
N THR A 4 -2.78 -29.16 13.84
CA THR A 4 -4.02 -28.63 14.42
C THR A 4 -4.48 -27.32 13.77
N LYS A 5 -3.64 -26.70 12.93
CA LYS A 5 -3.87 -25.37 12.34
C LYS A 5 -4.52 -25.40 10.96
N THR A 6 -4.58 -26.56 10.31
CA THR A 6 -5.18 -26.71 8.97
C THR A 6 -6.70 -26.90 9.01
N SER A 7 -7.28 -27.17 10.19
CA SER A 7 -8.70 -27.50 10.35
C SER A 7 -9.59 -26.30 10.73
N ASN A 8 -9.01 -25.16 11.12
CA ASN A 8 -9.80 -23.99 11.53
C ASN A 8 -9.99 -23.02 10.38
N LEU A 9 -11.19 -23.05 9.79
CA LEU A 9 -11.64 -22.12 8.77
C LEU A 9 -11.83 -20.68 9.32
N ASP A 10 -11.93 -20.51 10.64
CA ASP A 10 -12.20 -19.22 11.31
C ASP A 10 -10.96 -18.38 11.66
N ASP A 11 -9.75 -18.95 11.64
CA ASP A 11 -8.53 -18.23 12.10
C ASP A 11 -8.05 -17.15 11.12
N ARG A 12 -8.59 -17.11 9.89
CA ARG A 12 -8.24 -16.08 8.90
C ARG A 12 -8.81 -14.69 9.22
N ALA A 13 -9.81 -14.62 10.11
CA ALA A 13 -10.46 -13.36 10.51
C ALA A 13 -9.81 -12.68 11.73
N LEU A 14 -8.83 -13.33 12.37
CA LEU A 14 -8.34 -12.93 13.70
C LEU A 14 -6.84 -12.56 13.69
N HIS A 15 -6.41 -11.76 12.72
CA HIS A 15 -5.04 -11.19 12.73
C HIS A 15 -4.72 -10.43 14.02
N HIS A 16 -5.71 -9.81 14.66
CA HIS A 16 -5.55 -9.09 15.93
C HIS A 16 -5.33 -10.02 17.15
N MET A 17 -5.81 -11.27 17.12
CA MET A 17 -5.50 -12.25 18.17
C MET A 17 -4.13 -12.92 17.99
N LEU A 18 -3.48 -12.70 16.83
CA LEU A 18 -2.14 -13.20 16.55
C LEU A 18 -1.04 -12.20 16.92
N VAL A 19 -1.33 -10.96 17.35
CA VAL A 19 -0.29 -9.94 17.58
C VAL A 19 0.68 -10.34 18.71
N PRO A 20 0.25 -10.83 19.90
CA PRO A 20 1.18 -11.33 20.91
C PRO A 20 1.89 -12.63 20.48
N ALA A 21 1.20 -13.46 19.69
CA ALA A 21 1.72 -14.74 19.19
C ALA A 21 2.71 -14.56 18.02
N ALA A 22 2.61 -13.47 17.25
CA ALA A 22 3.47 -13.16 16.12
C ALA A 22 4.84 -12.72 16.60
N THR A 23 4.94 -11.85 17.61
CA THR A 23 6.24 -11.39 18.15
C THR A 23 7.02 -12.55 18.79
N HIS A 24 6.34 -13.44 19.51
CA HIS A 24 6.94 -14.63 20.10
C HIS A 24 7.35 -15.65 19.02
N ALA A 25 6.46 -15.97 18.06
CA ALA A 25 6.78 -16.86 16.94
C ALA A 25 7.95 -16.34 16.09
N LEU A 26 8.04 -15.02 15.94
CA LEU A 26 9.10 -14.35 15.20
C LEU A 26 10.45 -14.43 15.95
N HIS A 27 10.46 -14.30 17.29
CA HIS A 27 11.65 -14.54 18.11
C HIS A 27 12.09 -16.01 18.08
N GLU A 28 11.16 -16.96 18.17
CA GLU A 28 11.46 -18.39 18.07
C GLU A 28 12.01 -18.76 16.68
N LEU A 29 11.42 -18.23 15.61
CA LEU A 29 11.94 -18.40 14.26
C LEU A 29 13.34 -17.78 14.12
N ALA A 30 13.57 -16.59 14.69
CA ALA A 30 14.87 -15.93 14.68
C ALA A 30 15.94 -16.79 15.35
N HIS A 31 15.61 -17.34 16.51
CA HIS A 31 16.47 -18.26 17.25
C HIS A 31 16.76 -19.53 16.44
N LEU A 32 15.74 -20.18 15.86
CA LEU A 32 15.89 -21.41 15.08
C LEU A 32 16.69 -21.21 13.79
N THR A 33 16.56 -20.06 13.15
CA THR A 33 17.23 -19.74 11.87
C THR A 33 18.53 -18.97 12.04
N SER A 34 18.97 -18.73 13.28
CA SER A 34 20.19 -17.97 13.61
C SER A 34 20.23 -16.59 12.94
N THR A 35 19.08 -15.91 12.88
CA THR A 35 18.93 -14.55 12.36
C THR A 35 18.32 -13.65 13.42
N THR A 36 18.30 -12.34 13.19
CA THR A 36 17.67 -11.40 14.11
C THR A 36 16.16 -11.34 13.87
N PRO A 37 15.36 -11.12 14.93
CA PRO A 37 13.94 -10.82 14.78
C PRO A 37 13.68 -9.70 13.76
N ALA A 38 14.45 -8.61 13.81
CA ALA A 38 14.35 -7.53 12.85
C ALA A 38 14.62 -7.98 11.39
N GLY A 39 15.63 -8.83 11.17
CA GLY A 39 15.93 -9.39 9.86
C GLY A 39 14.81 -10.28 9.32
N LEU A 40 14.21 -11.10 10.19
CA LEU A 40 13.06 -11.94 9.82
C LEU A 40 11.79 -11.13 9.59
N ALA A 41 11.51 -10.12 10.41
CA ALA A 41 10.37 -9.23 10.21
C ALA A 41 10.46 -8.51 8.85
N HIS A 42 11.68 -8.18 8.42
CA HIS A 42 11.92 -7.57 7.11
C HIS A 42 11.79 -8.57 5.95
N ALA A 43 12.22 -9.82 6.16
CA ALA A 43 12.13 -10.89 5.16
C ALA A 43 10.73 -11.53 5.06
N LEU A 44 9.94 -11.48 6.14
CA LEU A 44 8.62 -12.07 6.25
C LEU A 44 7.60 -11.00 6.66
N PRO A 45 7.02 -10.27 5.69
CA PRO A 45 6.11 -9.15 5.96
C PRO A 45 4.88 -9.52 6.79
N ALA A 46 4.50 -10.81 6.82
CA ALA A 46 3.44 -11.34 7.66
C ALA A 46 3.70 -11.17 9.18
N PHE A 47 4.94 -10.88 9.57
CA PHE A 47 5.38 -10.68 10.94
C PHE A 47 5.93 -9.25 11.20
N GLY A 48 5.91 -8.38 10.20
CA GLY A 48 6.40 -6.99 10.32
C GLY A 48 5.43 -6.07 11.07
N THR A 49 5.93 -4.91 11.52
CA THR A 49 5.12 -3.84 12.12
C THR A 49 4.26 -3.13 11.06
N ASP A 50 3.26 -2.33 11.50
CA ASP A 50 2.29 -1.63 10.63
C ASP A 50 2.93 -0.77 9.52
N GLU A 51 4.18 -0.34 9.70
CA GLU A 51 4.98 0.46 8.74
C GLU A 51 5.69 -0.38 7.65
N SER A 52 5.12 -1.51 7.26
CA SER A 52 5.70 -2.37 6.22
C SER A 52 5.47 -1.75 4.83
N PRO A 53 6.50 -1.71 3.94
CA PRO A 53 6.35 -1.28 2.55
C PRO A 53 5.48 -2.24 1.71
N VAL A 54 5.02 -3.32 2.34
CA VAL A 54 4.20 -4.40 1.80
C VAL A 54 2.99 -4.57 2.70
N ARG A 55 1.79 -4.57 2.10
CA ARG A 55 0.53 -4.83 2.80
C ARG A 55 -0.01 -6.21 2.51
N SER A 56 -0.83 -6.71 3.42
CA SER A 56 -1.58 -7.96 3.28
C SER A 56 -2.97 -7.70 2.71
N THR A 57 -3.35 -8.44 1.69
CA THR A 57 -4.68 -8.40 1.06
C THR A 57 -5.03 -9.78 0.50
N THR A 58 -6.11 -9.91 -0.26
CA THR A 58 -6.40 -11.10 -1.07
C THR A 58 -6.14 -10.82 -2.56
N ALA A 59 -5.84 -11.87 -3.31
CA ALA A 59 -5.72 -11.77 -4.76
C ALA A 59 -7.06 -11.36 -5.39
N CYS A 60 -7.01 -10.72 -6.56
CA CYS A 60 -8.22 -10.38 -7.30
C CYS A 60 -9.09 -11.62 -7.52
N HIS A 61 -10.36 -11.57 -7.07
CA HIS A 61 -11.30 -12.69 -7.19
C HIS A 61 -11.53 -13.13 -8.65
N ARG A 62 -11.41 -12.22 -9.63
CA ARG A 62 -11.48 -12.57 -11.05
C ARG A 62 -10.22 -13.30 -11.53
N CYS A 63 -9.04 -12.93 -11.03
CA CYS A 63 -7.81 -13.68 -11.29
C CYS A 63 -7.91 -15.09 -10.71
N THR A 64 -8.31 -15.23 -9.44
CA THR A 64 -8.39 -16.54 -8.79
C THR A 64 -9.44 -17.42 -9.45
N ALA A 65 -10.61 -16.86 -9.82
CA ALA A 65 -11.64 -17.57 -10.55
C ALA A 65 -11.16 -18.08 -11.92
N HIS A 66 -10.36 -17.28 -12.64
CA HIS A 66 -9.74 -17.71 -13.91
C HIS A 66 -8.79 -18.92 -13.73
N HIS A 67 -8.21 -19.07 -12.54
CA HIS A 67 -7.39 -20.23 -12.17
C HIS A 67 -8.19 -21.35 -11.47
N GLY A 68 -9.53 -21.28 -11.46
CA GLY A 68 -10.39 -22.29 -10.81
C GLY A 68 -10.42 -22.21 -9.27
N ILE A 69 -9.82 -21.18 -8.68
CA ILE A 69 -9.71 -21.02 -7.22
C ILE A 69 -10.89 -20.16 -6.74
N ARG A 70 -11.76 -20.76 -5.92
CA ARG A 70 -12.96 -20.11 -5.36
C ARG A 70 -12.75 -19.49 -3.98
N GLN A 71 -11.67 -19.88 -3.29
CA GLN A 71 -11.36 -19.36 -1.95
C GLN A 71 -10.50 -18.09 -2.07
N PRO A 72 -10.63 -17.13 -1.12
CA PRO A 72 -9.74 -15.98 -1.06
C PRO A 72 -8.28 -16.43 -0.87
N VAL A 73 -7.39 -15.96 -1.76
CA VAL A 73 -5.95 -16.27 -1.70
C VAL A 73 -5.23 -15.08 -1.08
N PRO A 74 -4.63 -15.20 0.13
CA PRO A 74 -3.88 -14.11 0.73
C PRO A 74 -2.61 -13.82 -0.08
N VAL A 75 -2.31 -12.53 -0.27
CA VAL A 75 -1.13 -12.07 -0.99
C VAL A 75 -0.53 -10.86 -0.29
N HIS A 76 0.78 -10.70 -0.46
CA HIS A 76 1.55 -9.58 0.05
C HIS A 76 1.96 -8.71 -1.13
N LEU A 77 1.49 -7.46 -1.16
CA LEU A 77 1.69 -6.54 -2.28
C LEU A 77 2.31 -5.24 -1.77
N PRO A 78 3.17 -4.57 -2.55
CA PRO A 78 3.64 -3.23 -2.20
C PRO A 78 2.48 -2.29 -1.88
N VAL A 79 2.63 -1.41 -0.90
CA VAL A 79 1.54 -0.52 -0.44
C VAL A 79 0.92 0.32 -1.55
N HIS A 80 1.72 0.70 -2.56
CA HIS A 80 1.28 1.48 -3.72
C HIS A 80 0.51 0.66 -4.77
N HIS A 81 0.55 -0.68 -4.71
CA HIS A 81 -0.13 -1.57 -5.66
C HIS A 81 -1.56 -1.86 -5.20
N LYS A 82 -2.50 -0.95 -5.46
CA LYS A 82 -3.89 -1.04 -4.97
C LYS A 82 -4.89 -1.55 -6.01
N VAL A 83 -4.51 -1.70 -7.28
CA VAL A 83 -5.45 -2.09 -8.35
C VAL A 83 -4.95 -3.31 -9.14
N CYS A 84 -5.84 -4.29 -9.33
CA CYS A 84 -5.67 -5.31 -10.36
C CYS A 84 -5.98 -4.70 -11.73
N THR A 85 -4.93 -4.28 -12.44
CA THR A 85 -5.07 -3.62 -13.76
C THR A 85 -5.68 -4.51 -14.83
N ARG A 86 -5.54 -5.84 -14.72
CA ARG A 86 -6.16 -6.80 -15.66
C ARG A 86 -7.68 -6.78 -15.60
N HIS A 87 -8.24 -6.54 -14.42
CA HIS A 87 -9.68 -6.71 -14.17
C HIS A 87 -10.38 -5.43 -13.72
N GLY A 88 -9.64 -4.34 -13.49
CA GLY A 88 -10.18 -3.08 -12.98
C GLY A 88 -10.77 -3.24 -11.58
N ILE A 89 -10.07 -3.95 -10.69
CA ILE A 89 -10.54 -4.24 -9.34
C ILE A 89 -9.63 -3.57 -8.31
N TRP A 90 -10.19 -2.78 -7.39
CA TRP A 90 -9.50 -2.27 -6.20
C TRP A 90 -9.26 -3.40 -5.20
N LEU A 91 -8.01 -3.57 -4.81
CA LEU A 91 -7.53 -4.57 -3.87
C LEU A 91 -7.49 -3.95 -2.47
N SER A 92 -8.66 -3.96 -1.82
CA SER A 92 -8.87 -3.52 -0.45
C SER A 92 -8.01 -4.29 0.54
N ASP A 93 -7.79 -3.74 1.73
CA ASP A 93 -7.01 -4.43 2.75
C ASP A 93 -7.74 -5.68 3.26
N LEU A 94 -7.01 -6.57 3.93
CA LEU A 94 -7.52 -7.88 4.30
C LEU A 94 -8.84 -7.80 5.09
N GLY A 95 -9.80 -8.65 4.72
CA GLY A 95 -11.14 -8.68 5.33
C GLY A 95 -12.13 -7.68 4.73
N LYS A 96 -11.67 -6.74 3.89
CA LYS A 96 -12.54 -5.79 3.18
C LYS A 96 -12.88 -6.27 1.77
N PRO A 97 -14.10 -6.00 1.26
CA PRO A 97 -14.48 -6.39 -0.09
C PRO A 97 -13.67 -5.61 -1.13
N HIS A 98 -13.33 -6.26 -2.23
CA HIS A 98 -12.70 -5.62 -3.39
C HIS A 98 -13.75 -4.85 -4.21
N LEU A 99 -13.37 -3.68 -4.75
CA LEU A 99 -14.30 -2.80 -5.49
C LEU A 99 -14.10 -2.95 -7.00
N ASP A 100 -15.19 -2.97 -7.77
CA ASP A 100 -15.14 -2.84 -9.23
C ASP A 100 -14.98 -1.35 -9.61
N LEU A 101 -13.92 -1.06 -10.37
CA LEU A 101 -13.49 0.27 -10.80
C LEU A 101 -13.94 0.64 -12.22
N SER A 102 -14.77 -0.19 -12.88
CA SER A 102 -15.36 0.15 -14.17
C SER A 102 -16.02 1.54 -14.26
N PRO A 103 -16.68 2.10 -13.22
CA PRO A 103 -17.22 3.46 -13.29
C PRO A 103 -16.15 4.57 -13.21
N CYS A 104 -14.93 4.25 -12.79
CA CYS A 104 -13.84 5.20 -12.57
C CYS A 104 -12.51 4.69 -13.17
N PRO A 105 -12.39 4.61 -14.51
CA PRO A 105 -11.21 4.08 -15.19
C PRO A 105 -9.92 4.88 -14.90
N GLU A 106 -10.03 6.14 -14.49
CA GLU A 106 -8.91 6.97 -14.05
C GLU A 106 -8.16 6.36 -12.86
N ILE A 107 -8.82 5.61 -11.97
CA ILE A 107 -8.20 4.90 -10.85
C ILE A 107 -7.29 3.76 -11.36
N THR A 108 -7.77 3.01 -12.36
CA THR A 108 -6.96 1.97 -13.01
C THR A 108 -5.79 2.59 -13.80
N THR A 109 -6.04 3.75 -14.44
CA THR A 109 -5.01 4.51 -15.16
C THR A 109 -3.90 5.00 -14.24
N ALA A 110 -4.24 5.42 -13.01
CA ALA A 110 -3.27 5.78 -11.99
C ALA A 110 -2.37 4.58 -11.61
N GLN A 111 -2.93 3.38 -11.44
CA GLN A 111 -2.10 2.19 -11.20
C GLN A 111 -1.21 1.87 -12.40
N HIS A 112 -1.68 2.03 -13.64
CA HIS A 112 -0.82 1.89 -14.81
C HIS A 112 0.33 2.90 -14.81
N ARG A 113 0.08 4.15 -14.38
CA ARG A 113 1.13 5.16 -14.20
C ARG A 113 2.14 4.72 -13.13
N ALA A 114 1.68 4.22 -11.99
CA ALA A 114 2.55 3.65 -10.95
C ALA A 114 3.43 2.52 -11.50
N ASN A 115 2.85 1.59 -12.26
CA ASN A 115 3.59 0.49 -12.89
C ASN A 115 4.60 0.99 -13.94
N ARG A 116 4.34 2.12 -14.62
CA ARG A 116 5.31 2.74 -15.52
C ARG A 116 6.47 3.38 -14.75
N LEU A 117 6.21 3.99 -13.58
CA LEU A 117 7.27 4.56 -12.73
C LEU A 117 8.27 3.47 -12.28
N LEU A 118 7.80 2.25 -12.03
CA LEU A 118 8.67 1.10 -11.71
C LEU A 118 9.64 0.70 -12.84
N ARG A 119 9.47 1.22 -14.05
CA ARG A 119 10.45 1.05 -15.14
C ARG A 119 11.67 1.97 -14.99
N ARG A 120 11.57 3.00 -14.15
CA ARG A 120 12.60 4.04 -13.95
C ARG A 120 13.08 4.11 -12.51
N PHE A 121 12.22 3.77 -11.55
CA PHE A 121 12.49 3.85 -10.12
C PHE A 121 12.36 2.47 -9.47
N THR A 122 13.07 2.27 -8.36
CA THR A 122 12.95 1.02 -7.61
C THR A 122 11.60 0.93 -6.89
N PRO A 123 11.11 -0.29 -6.59
CA PRO A 123 9.89 -0.46 -5.79
C PRO A 123 9.93 0.27 -4.44
N GLN A 124 11.09 0.33 -3.79
CA GLN A 124 11.28 1.03 -2.52
C GLN A 124 11.13 2.54 -2.68
N GLN A 125 11.70 3.13 -3.74
CA GLN A 125 11.55 4.55 -4.03
C GLN A 125 10.08 4.90 -4.28
N LEU A 126 9.36 4.08 -5.05
CA LEU A 126 7.94 4.32 -5.31
C LEU A 126 7.08 4.12 -4.07
N THR A 127 7.36 3.12 -3.23
CA THR A 127 6.66 2.93 -1.97
C THR A 127 6.83 4.13 -1.04
N LEU A 128 8.07 4.60 -0.84
CA LEU A 128 8.33 5.76 -0.01
C LEU A 128 7.62 7.01 -0.56
N ALA A 129 7.76 7.27 -1.87
CA ALA A 129 7.10 8.41 -2.50
C ALA A 129 5.57 8.34 -2.40
N HIS A 130 4.99 7.14 -2.53
CA HIS A 130 3.55 6.93 -2.34
C HIS A 130 3.11 7.15 -0.90
N GLN A 131 3.86 6.67 0.09
CA GLN A 131 3.54 6.89 1.51
C GLN A 131 3.56 8.38 1.84
N THR A 132 4.64 9.09 1.47
CA THR A 132 4.74 10.54 1.65
C THR A 132 3.63 11.28 0.90
N ALA A 133 3.29 10.86 -0.32
CA ALA A 133 2.20 11.46 -1.07
C ALA A 133 0.84 11.21 -0.40
N ALA A 134 0.58 10.01 0.10
CA ALA A 134 -0.67 9.68 0.79
C ALA A 134 -0.86 10.50 2.07
N GLU A 135 0.23 10.80 2.79
CA GLU A 135 0.21 11.70 3.95
C GLU A 135 0.03 13.18 3.56
N ALA A 136 0.58 13.58 2.41
CA ALA A 136 0.45 14.94 1.90
C ALA A 136 -0.93 15.24 1.29
N VAL A 137 -1.65 14.22 0.82
CA VAL A 137 -3.04 14.39 0.39
C VAL A 137 -3.89 14.72 1.62
N PRO A 138 -4.68 15.82 1.60
CA PRO A 138 -5.57 16.13 2.70
C PRO A 138 -6.49 14.95 3.02
N PRO A 139 -6.71 14.65 4.31
CA PRO A 139 -7.67 13.62 4.70
C PRO A 139 -9.06 13.98 4.14
N TRP A 140 -9.90 12.96 3.96
CA TRP A 140 -11.25 13.17 3.45
C TRP A 140 -11.98 14.26 4.27
N PRO A 141 -12.39 15.39 3.65
CA PRO A 141 -12.94 16.50 4.42
C PRO A 141 -14.20 16.11 5.19
N ALA A 142 -14.28 16.52 6.46
CA ALA A 142 -15.46 16.29 7.29
C ALA A 142 -16.71 17.01 6.76
N SER A 143 -16.53 18.15 6.08
CA SER A 143 -17.60 18.89 5.43
C SER A 143 -17.76 18.45 3.97
N PRO A 144 -18.95 17.99 3.54
CA PRO A 144 -19.22 17.63 2.15
C PRO A 144 -19.00 18.77 1.14
N ALA A 145 -19.07 20.03 1.59
CA ALA A 145 -18.83 21.21 0.75
C ALA A 145 -17.34 21.46 0.49
N ALA A 146 -16.46 20.91 1.33
CA ALA A 146 -15.00 21.02 1.19
C ALA A 146 -14.39 19.89 0.37
N VAL A 147 -15.17 18.85 0.02
CA VAL A 147 -14.70 17.73 -0.81
C VAL A 147 -14.53 18.18 -2.26
N PRO A 148 -13.34 18.04 -2.87
CA PRO A 148 -13.15 18.35 -4.28
C PRO A 148 -14.17 17.61 -5.18
N HIS A 149 -14.73 18.30 -6.17
CA HIS A 149 -15.80 17.76 -7.01
C HIS A 149 -15.45 16.41 -7.66
N HIS A 150 -14.21 16.24 -8.12
CA HIS A 150 -13.73 15.02 -8.77
C HIS A 150 -13.58 13.85 -7.77
N TRP A 151 -13.28 14.12 -6.50
CA TRP A 151 -13.27 13.10 -5.43
C TRP A 151 -14.68 12.64 -5.13
N ARG A 152 -15.60 13.61 -4.96
CA ARG A 152 -17.01 13.34 -4.71
C ARG A 152 -17.67 12.56 -5.86
N TYR A 153 -17.37 12.92 -7.10
CA TYR A 153 -17.86 12.20 -8.28
C TYR A 153 -17.44 10.73 -8.26
N ARG A 154 -16.14 10.45 -8.07
CA ARG A 154 -15.61 9.08 -7.98
C ARG A 154 -16.22 8.30 -6.83
N LEU A 155 -16.32 8.90 -5.64
CA LEU A 155 -16.95 8.28 -4.48
C LEU A 155 -18.38 7.81 -4.80
N LEU A 156 -19.22 8.73 -5.32
CA LEU A 156 -20.61 8.43 -5.63
C LEU A 156 -20.74 7.38 -6.74
N ALA A 157 -19.91 7.45 -7.78
CA ALA A 157 -19.91 6.49 -8.87
C ALA A 157 -19.51 5.08 -8.39
N LEU A 158 -18.47 4.98 -7.56
CA LEU A 158 -18.05 3.71 -6.96
C LEU A 158 -19.11 3.15 -6.02
N GLN A 159 -19.68 3.97 -5.13
CA GLN A 159 -20.73 3.56 -4.20
C GLN A 159 -21.95 3.06 -4.94
N THR A 160 -22.46 3.82 -5.91
CA THR A 160 -23.65 3.44 -6.70
C THR A 160 -23.43 2.08 -7.37
N HIS A 161 -22.30 1.92 -8.08
CA HIS A 161 -22.02 0.70 -8.83
C HIS A 161 -21.80 -0.54 -7.96
N ASN A 162 -21.06 -0.39 -6.86
CA ASN A 162 -20.69 -1.52 -6.01
C ASN A 162 -21.77 -1.88 -4.97
N HIS A 163 -22.59 -0.91 -4.55
CA HIS A 163 -23.74 -1.15 -3.70
C HIS A 163 -24.80 -2.01 -4.40
N HIS A 164 -25.04 -1.79 -5.70
CA HIS A 164 -25.89 -2.66 -6.51
C HIS A 164 -25.42 -4.12 -6.57
N ARG A 165 -24.18 -4.41 -6.18
CA ARG A 165 -23.61 -5.76 -6.12
C ARG A 165 -23.57 -6.35 -4.71
N GLY A 166 -24.22 -5.69 -3.74
CA GLY A 166 -24.32 -6.17 -2.36
C GLY A 166 -23.02 -6.06 -1.56
N LEU A 167 -22.06 -5.24 -2.01
CA LEU A 167 -20.84 -5.00 -1.24
C LEU A 167 -21.10 -3.97 -0.13
N PRO A 168 -20.72 -4.26 1.13
CA PRO A 168 -20.94 -3.33 2.23
C PRO A 168 -20.19 -2.00 2.04
N THR A 169 -20.81 -0.92 2.52
CA THR A 169 -20.35 0.47 2.34
C THR A 169 -19.30 0.83 3.39
N ASP A 170 -18.16 0.14 3.40
CA ASP A 170 -17.02 0.62 4.20
C ASP A 170 -16.48 1.90 3.54
N LEU A 171 -16.81 3.05 4.12
CA LEU A 171 -16.53 4.37 3.57
C LEU A 171 -15.04 4.55 3.28
N ASP A 172 -14.16 3.98 4.11
CA ASP A 172 -12.71 4.12 3.98
C ASP A 172 -12.20 3.54 2.65
N ALA A 173 -12.68 2.36 2.23
CA ALA A 173 -12.22 1.76 0.98
C ALA A 173 -12.58 2.62 -0.24
N TYR A 174 -13.77 3.23 -0.21
CA TYR A 174 -14.24 4.11 -1.27
C TYR A 174 -13.50 5.45 -1.29
N THR A 175 -13.24 6.07 -0.13
CA THR A 175 -12.48 7.33 -0.05
C THR A 175 -11.04 7.13 -0.51
N HIS A 176 -10.37 6.06 -0.06
CA HIS A 176 -9.02 5.73 -0.50
C HIS A 176 -8.95 5.49 -2.02
N ALA A 177 -9.90 4.75 -2.59
CA ALA A 177 -9.95 4.54 -4.04
C ALA A 177 -10.19 5.86 -4.80
N ALA A 178 -11.08 6.72 -4.29
CA ALA A 178 -11.41 8.00 -4.91
C ALA A 178 -10.25 9.01 -4.88
N ILE A 179 -9.34 8.90 -3.91
CA ILE A 179 -8.16 9.78 -3.76
C ILE A 179 -6.91 9.20 -4.46
N TYR A 180 -6.92 7.90 -4.76
CA TYR A 180 -5.71 7.19 -5.23
C TYR A 180 -5.02 7.83 -6.45
N PRO A 181 -5.74 8.32 -7.48
CA PRO A 181 -5.08 9.03 -8.58
C PRO A 181 -4.20 10.18 -8.12
N GLU A 182 -4.69 11.04 -7.25
CA GLU A 182 -3.98 12.21 -6.72
C GLU A 182 -2.73 11.80 -5.93
N ALA A 183 -2.84 10.75 -5.10
CA ALA A 183 -1.68 10.19 -4.40
C ALA A 183 -0.58 9.72 -5.37
N ILE A 184 -0.96 9.09 -6.49
CA ILE A 184 0.01 8.69 -7.53
C ILE A 184 0.57 9.88 -8.30
N GLU A 185 -0.21 10.93 -8.54
CA GLU A 185 0.30 12.14 -9.20
C GLU A 185 1.34 12.85 -8.34
N LEU A 186 1.07 13.01 -7.05
CA LEU A 186 2.01 13.58 -6.08
C LEU A 186 3.26 12.72 -5.92
N ALA A 187 3.11 11.40 -5.84
CA ALA A 187 4.25 10.48 -5.78
C ALA A 187 5.12 10.58 -7.05
N ALA A 188 4.49 10.71 -8.23
CA ALA A 188 5.21 10.88 -9.49
C ALA A 188 5.99 12.20 -9.54
N ALA A 189 5.39 13.30 -9.06
CA ALA A 189 6.03 14.61 -8.98
C ALA A 189 7.25 14.56 -8.04
N ALA A 190 7.07 14.01 -6.84
CA ALA A 190 8.16 13.87 -5.86
C ALA A 190 9.34 13.03 -6.37
N LEU A 191 9.07 12.01 -7.20
CA LEU A 191 10.11 11.21 -7.84
C LEU A 191 10.81 11.95 -8.99
N ALA A 192 10.09 12.79 -9.74
CA ALA A 192 10.65 13.61 -10.80
C ALA A 192 11.56 14.71 -10.24
N ASP A 193 11.14 15.41 -9.18
CA ASP A 193 11.94 16.46 -8.53
C ASP A 193 13.29 15.93 -8.04
N ARG A 194 13.35 14.67 -7.59
CA ARG A 194 14.59 14.00 -7.17
C ARG A 194 15.57 13.74 -8.32
N LEU A 195 15.11 13.65 -9.56
CA LEU A 195 15.97 13.56 -10.75
C LEU A 195 16.48 14.94 -11.19
N ASP A 196 15.72 16.00 -10.91
CA ASP A 196 16.02 17.38 -11.29
C ASP A 196 16.85 18.14 -10.26
N ILE A 197 17.34 17.50 -9.19
CA ILE A 197 18.37 18.08 -8.31
C ILE A 197 19.72 17.97 -9.04
N PRO A 198 20.28 19.05 -9.64
CA PRO A 198 21.66 19.01 -10.07
C PRO A 198 22.53 18.78 -8.84
N ALA A 199 23.54 17.93 -8.97
CA ALA A 199 24.59 17.75 -7.97
C ALA A 199 25.29 19.10 -7.70
N ARG A 200 24.72 19.92 -6.81
CA ARG A 200 25.34 21.15 -6.32
C ARG A 200 26.27 20.80 -5.16
N SER A 201 27.54 20.70 -5.52
CA SER A 201 28.71 21.11 -4.73
C SER A 201 28.83 20.57 -3.29
N THR A 202 29.28 19.32 -3.15
CA THR A 202 30.23 18.98 -2.08
C THR A 202 31.58 19.61 -2.44
N GLY A 203 31.78 20.87 -2.07
CA GLY A 203 32.97 21.62 -2.44
C GLY A 203 33.08 22.94 -1.71
N GLU A 204 32.73 22.99 -0.42
CA GLU A 204 33.12 24.10 0.45
C GLU A 204 34.04 23.54 1.53
N VAL A 205 35.34 23.52 1.21
CA VAL A 205 36.41 23.31 2.16
C VAL A 205 36.37 24.51 3.11
N LEU A 206 35.92 24.24 4.35
CA LEU A 206 36.03 25.14 5.48
C LEU A 206 37.52 25.48 5.68
N ARG A 207 37.98 26.60 5.12
CA ARG A 207 39.29 27.17 5.45
C ARG A 207 39.23 27.71 6.87
N ILE A 208 39.85 26.98 7.78
CA ILE A 208 40.18 27.44 9.13
C ILE A 208 41.22 28.57 8.99
N PRO A 209 40.99 29.79 9.53
CA PRO A 209 42.04 30.78 9.61
C PRO A 209 42.93 30.49 10.83
N GLU A 210 44.20 30.17 10.59
CA GLU A 210 45.25 30.17 11.61
C GLU A 210 45.42 31.59 12.17
N GLN A 211 45.08 31.78 13.44
CA GLN A 211 45.50 32.95 14.20
C GLN A 211 46.95 32.74 14.65
N ARG A 212 47.88 33.53 14.09
CA ARG A 212 49.20 33.75 14.68
C ARG A 212 49.10 34.82 15.76
N HIS A 213 49.34 34.43 17.01
CA HIS A 213 49.66 35.36 18.08
C HIS A 213 51.09 35.90 17.90
N GLN A 214 51.23 37.22 17.91
CA GLN A 214 52.41 37.94 18.40
C GLN A 214 52.17 38.28 19.87
#